data_AF-A0A2E1NM00-F1
#
_entry.id   AF-A0A2E1NM00-F1
#
_cell.length_a   1.000
_cell.length_b   1.000
_cell.length_c   1.000
_cell.angle_alpha   90.00
_cell.angle_beta   90.00
_cell.angle_gamma   90.00
#
_symmetry.space_group_name_H-M   'P 1'
#
loop_
_entity.id
_entity.type
_entity.pdbx_description
1 polymer ?
#
loop_
_entity_poly.entity_id
_entity_poly.type
_entity_poly.pdbx_seq_one_letter_code
_entity_poly.pdbx_strand_id
1 'polypeptide(L)' 'MTDSTQSVPESPCVSICALDSNDVCMGCFRTGDEIVDWFTADPERKREILRASTKRREASDSLF' A
#
# COMPACT_ATOMS: atom_id res chain seq x y z
N MET A 1 -20.11 19.77 -3.11
CA MET A 1 -20.48 18.35 -3.07
C MET A 1 -19.50 17.67 -2.13
N THR A 2 -19.85 17.61 -0.85
CA THR A 2 -18.98 17.08 0.21
C THR A 2 -19.47 15.67 0.53
N ASP A 3 -18.92 14.67 -0.14
CA ASP A 3 -19.12 13.28 0.23
C ASP A 3 -18.08 12.92 1.29
N SER A 4 -18.41 13.27 2.53
CA SER A 4 -17.69 12.81 3.72
C SER A 4 -18.15 11.40 4.07
N THR A 5 -17.95 10.43 3.17
CA THR A 5 -18.11 9.02 3.54
C THR A 5 -16.86 8.59 4.28
N GLN A 6 -17.04 7.93 5.40
CA GLN A 6 -15.99 7.22 6.12
C GLN A 6 -15.58 6.01 5.26
N SER A 7 -14.85 6.27 4.18
CA SER A 7 -14.62 5.36 3.07
C SER A 7 -13.51 4.36 3.39
N VAL A 8 -13.72 3.13 2.93
CA VAL A 8 -12.66 2.12 2.91
C VAL A 8 -11.47 2.72 2.16
N PRO A 9 -10.24 2.63 2.70
CA PRO A 9 -9.08 3.22 2.05
C PRO A 9 -8.93 2.68 0.63
N GLU A 10 -8.68 3.58 -0.31
CA GLU A 10 -8.45 3.18 -1.70
C GLU A 10 -7.12 2.43 -1.83
N SER A 11 -7.06 1.52 -2.80
CA SER A 11 -5.85 0.75 -3.08
C SER A 11 -4.76 1.68 -3.63
N PRO A 12 -3.53 1.63 -3.09
CA PRO A 12 -2.42 2.46 -3.58
C PRO A 12 -1.80 1.87 -4.87
N CYS A 13 -2.47 0.92 -5.52
CA CYS A 13 -1.94 0.19 -6.66
C CYS A 13 -1.84 1.10 -7.89
N VAL A 14 -0.65 1.20 -8.47
CA VAL A 14 -0.39 1.93 -9.72
C VAL A 14 -0.42 1.02 -10.96
N SER A 15 -1.03 -0.17 -10.84
CA SER A 15 -1.10 -1.20 -11.89
C SER A 15 0.27 -1.67 -12.42
N ILE A 16 1.31 -1.51 -11.59
CA ILE A 16 2.65 -2.06 -11.82
C ILE A 16 2.89 -3.09 -10.72
N CYS A 17 3.01 -4.36 -11.11
CA CYS A 17 3.37 -5.45 -10.22
C CYS A 17 4.81 -5.87 -10.52
N ALA A 18 5.76 -5.27 -9.81
CA ALA A 18 7.17 -5.60 -9.88
C ALA A 18 7.71 -5.66 -8.47
N LEU A 19 7.91 -6.87 -7.94
CA LEU A 19 8.47 -7.10 -6.61
C LEU A 19 10.00 -7.04 -6.67
N ASP A 20 10.62 -6.50 -5.63
CA ASP A 20 12.07 -6.53 -5.42
C ASP A 20 12.51 -7.83 -4.73
N SER A 21 13.80 -7.92 -4.36
CA SER A 21 14.36 -9.08 -3.65
C SER A 21 13.80 -9.28 -2.23
N ASN A 22 13.08 -8.31 -1.68
CA ASN A 22 12.45 -8.36 -0.36
C ASN A 22 10.93 -8.59 -0.47
N ASP A 23 10.44 -9.01 -1.63
CA ASP A 23 9.01 -9.15 -1.95
C ASP A 23 8.22 -7.85 -1.78
N VAL A 24 8.85 -6.69 -1.93
CA VAL A 24 8.21 -5.37 -1.90
C VAL A 24 7.96 -4.89 -3.32
N CYS A 25 6.72 -4.51 -3.63
CA CYS A 25 6.37 -3.93 -4.92
C CYS A 25 7.04 -2.57 -5.10
N MET A 26 7.89 -2.42 -6.11
CA MET A 26 8.60 -1.18 -6.41
C MET A 26 7.67 -0.04 -6.86
N GLY A 27 6.43 -0.34 -7.26
CA GLY A 27 5.45 0.68 -7.68
C GLY A 27 4.57 1.16 -6.54
N CYS A 28 3.92 0.23 -5.83
CA CYS A 28 2.98 0.57 -4.76
C CYS A 28 3.56 0.42 -3.35
N PHE A 29 4.80 -0.06 -3.20
CA PHE A 29 5.55 -0.26 -1.96
C PHE A 29 4.93 -1.22 -0.94
N ARG A 30 3.89 -1.97 -1.30
CA ARG A 30 3.31 -3.07 -0.50
C ARG A 30 4.10 -4.36 -0.68
N THR A 31 4.13 -5.22 0.33
CA THR A 31 4.71 -6.56 0.19
C THR A 31 3.78 -7.48 -0.60
N GLY A 32 4.29 -8.59 -1.12
CA GLY A 32 3.48 -9.65 -1.72
C GLY A 32 2.35 -10.11 -0.78
N ASP A 33 2.66 -10.33 0.49
CA ASP A 33 1.69 -10.72 1.50
C ASP A 33 0.60 -9.66 1.71
N GLU A 34 0.97 -8.38 1.77
CA GLU A 34 0.02 -7.28 1.92
C GLU A 34 -0.88 -7.11 0.69
N ILE A 35 -0.38 -7.44 -0.50
CA ILE A 35 -1.17 -7.43 -1.73
C ILE A 35 -2.26 -8.50 -1.67
N VAL A 36 -1.93 -9.70 -1.18
CA VAL A 36 -2.89 -10.79 -0.99
C VAL A 36 -3.87 -10.45 0.14
N ASP A 37 -3.35 -10.00 1.29
CA ASP A 37 -4.13 -9.61 2.48
C ASP A 37 -5.14 -8.50 2.17
N TRP A 38 -4.79 -7.56 1.27
CA TRP A 38 -5.64 -6.42 0.91
C TRP A 38 -7.08 -6.79 0.47
N PHE A 39 -7.25 -7.93 -0.20
CA PHE A 39 -8.57 -8.36 -0.68
C PHE A 39 -9.49 -8.83 0.44
N THR A 40 -8.92 -9.31 1.54
CA THR A 40 -9.66 -9.82 2.72
C THR A 40 -9.55 -8.91 3.93
N ALA A 41 -8.66 -7.93 3.91
CA ALA A 41 -8.40 -7.01 5.00
C ALA A 41 -9.58 -6.07 5.29
N ASP A 42 -9.82 -5.85 6.57
CA ASP A 42 -10.76 -4.86 7.06
C ASP A 42 -10.24 -3.41 6.85
N PRO A 43 -11.09 -2.38 7.02
CA PRO A 43 -10.67 -1.00 6.82
C PRO A 43 -9.53 -0.53 7.74
N GLU A 44 -9.38 -1.11 8.93
CA GLU A 44 -8.30 -0.76 9.86
C GLU A 44 -6.98 -1.34 9.38
N ARG A 45 -6.96 -2.62 9.05
CA ARG A 45 -5.83 -3.33 8.45
C ARG A 45 -5.38 -2.67 7.15
N LYS A 46 -6.32 -2.25 6.29
CA LYS A 46 -5.99 -1.49 5.07
C LYS A 46 -5.24 -0.20 5.36
N ARG A 47 -5.62 0.55 6.42
CA ARG A 47 -4.89 1.77 6.82
C ARG A 47 -3.49 1.45 7.34
N GLU A 48 -3.31 0.34 8.05
CA GLU A 48 -1.99 -0.11 8.49
C GLU A 48 -1.07 -0.42 7.31
N ILE A 49 -1.57 -1.21 6.35
CA ILE A 49 -0.85 -1.56 5.12
C ILE A 49 -0.44 -0.28 4.37
N LEU A 50 -1.35 0.68 4.23
CA LEU A 50 -1.06 1.97 3.60
C LEU A 50 0.04 2.74 4.34
N ARG A 51 -0.04 2.84 5.68
CA ARG A 51 0.98 3.53 6.48
C ARG A 51 2.35 2.86 6.34
N ALA A 52 2.40 1.52 6.39
CA ALA A 52 3.63 0.77 6.26
C ALA A 52 4.24 0.91 4.86
N SER A 53 3.40 0.93 3.83
CA SER A 53 3.77 1.15 2.44
C SER A 53 4.34 2.55 2.20
N THR A 54 3.69 3.59 2.74
CA THR A 54 4.20 4.98 2.67
C THR A 54 5.55 5.10 3.36
N LYS A 55 5.72 4.50 4.54
CA LYS A 55 7.00 4.53 5.26
C LYS A 55 8.13 3.84 4.46
N ARG A 56 7.84 2.72 3.79
CA ARG A 56 8.79 2.05 2.88
C ARG A 56 9.16 2.91 1.69
N ARG A 57 8.16 3.58 1.10
CA ARG A 57 8.39 4.53 0.01
C ARG A 57 9.31 5.66 0.44
N GLU A 58 9.02 6.33 1.55
CA GLU A 58 9.86 7.41 2.09
C GLU A 58 11.29 6.95 2.38
N ALA A 59 11.46 5.75 2.94
CA ALA A 59 12.78 5.17 3.19
C ALA A 59 13.55 4.88 1.88
N SER A 60 12.84 4.55 0.80
CA SER A 60 13.43 4.28 -0.52
C SER A 60 13.73 5.58 -1.29
N ASP A 61 12.84 6.57 -1.19
CA ASP A 61 12.97 7.88 -1.84
C ASP A 61 14.07 8.73 -1.15
N SER A 62 14.34 8.52 0.15
CA SER A 62 15.39 9.23 0.89
C SER A 62 16.82 8.83 0.51
N LEU A 63 17.00 7.92 -0.46
CA LEU A 63 18.30 7.49 -0.99
C LEU A 63 18.72 8.26 -2.26
N PHE A 64 17.97 9.30 -2.66
CA PHE A 64 18.29 10.19 -3.79
C PHE A 64 18.58 11.62 -3.34
#